data_AF-A0A8J7DQZ8-F1
#
_entry.id   AF-A0A8J7DQZ8-F1
#
_cell.length_a   1.000
_cell.length_b   1.000
_cell.length_c   1.000
_cell.angle_alpha   90.00
_cell.angle_beta   90.00
_cell.angle_gamma   90.00
#
_symmetry.space_group_name_H-M   'P 1'
#
loop_
_entity.id
_entity.type
_entity.pdbx_description
1 polymer ?
#
loop_
_entity_poly.entity_id
_entity_poly.type
_entity_poly.pdbx_seq_one_letter_code
_entity_poly.pdbx_strand_id
1 'polypeptide(L)'
;MSAFVGTQTIASADEFRSLINQLQTDTSCFFLRWPHQVSGFCRELPSDFPSPEGQMFDSQKELRWKRQGKGYSVLLLSADGARPNFKPVGPAWAAQDREAHLYPKTETRFPQGVDDQGINVGQRYFLNPQTATVHFVALVVR
;
A
#
# COMPACT_ATOMS: atom_id res chain seq x y z
N MET A 1 -7.95 -4.36 -18.71
CA MET A 1 -6.57 -4.24 -18.20
C MET A 1 -6.39 -5.28 -17.10
N SER A 2 -5.31 -6.04 -17.11
CA SER A 2 -5.03 -7.09 -16.11
C SER A 2 -4.33 -6.49 -14.90
N ALA A 3 -4.86 -6.72 -13.72
CA ALA A 3 -4.25 -6.27 -12.49
C ALA A 3 -2.96 -7.05 -12.20
N PHE A 4 -2.03 -6.42 -11.48
CA PHE A 4 -0.73 -6.98 -11.16
C PHE A 4 -0.50 -7.06 -9.66
N VAL A 5 -0.01 -8.22 -9.20
CA VAL A 5 0.54 -8.40 -7.87
C VAL A 5 1.96 -8.90 -8.02
N GLY A 6 2.90 -8.20 -7.41
CA GLY A 6 4.32 -8.50 -7.52
C GLY A 6 5.06 -8.32 -6.22
N THR A 7 6.15 -9.08 -6.06
CA THR A 7 7.01 -8.98 -4.88
C THR A 7 8.46 -8.71 -5.28
N GLN A 8 9.17 -7.98 -4.43
CA GLN A 8 10.59 -7.72 -4.56
C GLN A 8 11.25 -7.72 -3.18
N THR A 9 12.50 -8.14 -3.10
CA THR A 9 13.35 -7.92 -1.93
C THR A 9 14.39 -6.86 -2.26
N ILE A 10 14.60 -5.95 -1.32
CA ILE A 10 15.52 -4.81 -1.44
C ILE A 10 16.56 -4.94 -0.34
N ALA A 11 17.83 -4.71 -0.66
CA ALA A 11 18.93 -5.03 0.25
C ALA A 11 19.20 -3.93 1.28
N SER A 12 18.84 -2.68 0.97
CA SER A 12 19.17 -1.51 1.80
C SER A 12 18.03 -0.48 1.88
N ALA A 13 18.14 0.42 2.86
CA ALA A 13 17.23 1.55 3.01
C ALA A 13 17.35 2.56 1.86
N ASP A 14 18.54 2.75 1.28
CA ASP A 14 18.78 3.71 0.20
C ASP A 14 18.16 3.24 -1.12
N GLU A 15 18.28 1.94 -1.43
CA GLU A 15 17.55 1.33 -2.55
C GLU A 15 16.04 1.44 -2.35
N PHE A 16 15.56 1.27 -1.11
CA PHE A 16 14.14 1.37 -0.81
C PHE A 16 13.61 2.81 -0.98
N ARG A 17 14.37 3.82 -0.52
CA ARG A 17 14.07 5.24 -0.80
C ARG A 17 14.00 5.51 -2.31
N SER A 18 14.94 4.95 -3.07
CA SER A 18 14.98 5.10 -4.52
C SER A 18 13.74 4.49 -5.18
N LEU A 19 13.28 3.33 -4.72
CA LEU A 19 12.05 2.71 -5.20
C LEU A 19 10.82 3.57 -4.90
N ILE A 20 10.70 4.10 -3.67
CA ILE A 20 9.58 4.98 -3.31
C ILE A 20 9.58 6.22 -4.19
N ASN A 21 10.73 6.87 -4.37
CA ASN A 21 10.84 8.06 -5.21
C ASN A 21 10.47 7.78 -6.68
N GLN A 22 10.76 6.58 -7.19
CA GLN A 22 10.38 6.17 -8.55
C GLN A 22 8.86 5.91 -8.69
N LEU A 23 8.22 5.41 -7.63
CA LEU A 23 6.82 4.97 -7.69
C LEU A 23 5.83 6.03 -7.20
N GLN A 24 6.25 6.95 -6.34
CA GLN A 24 5.39 7.99 -5.80
C GLN A 24 4.93 8.97 -6.89
N THR A 25 3.78 9.57 -6.65
CA THR A 25 3.15 10.60 -7.48
C THR A 25 2.63 11.71 -6.58
N ASP A 26 2.21 12.82 -7.16
CA ASP A 26 1.68 13.96 -6.39
C ASP A 26 0.40 13.64 -5.60
N THR A 27 -0.28 12.54 -5.95
CA THR A 27 -1.49 12.06 -5.26
C THR A 27 -1.22 10.87 -4.33
N SER A 28 0.04 10.48 -4.17
CA SER A 28 0.40 9.38 -3.28
C SER A 28 0.14 9.75 -1.82
N CYS A 29 -0.42 8.79 -1.11
CA CYS A 29 -0.62 8.80 0.33
C CYS A 29 0.26 7.74 0.97
N PHE A 30 0.74 8.01 2.18
CA PHE A 30 1.57 7.14 2.98
C PHE A 30 0.89 6.80 4.29
N PHE A 31 1.15 5.59 4.79
CA PHE A 31 0.77 5.15 6.12
C PHE A 31 1.92 4.31 6.69
N LEU A 32 2.67 4.89 7.61
CA LEU A 32 3.87 4.30 8.21
C LEU A 32 3.54 3.70 9.58
N ARG A 33 4.21 2.59 9.91
CA ARG A 33 3.98 1.82 11.13
C ARG A 33 5.31 1.50 11.83
N TRP A 34 5.33 1.76 13.13
CA TRP A 34 6.37 1.35 14.07
C TRP A 34 5.74 0.49 15.17
N PRO A 35 6.53 -0.25 15.95
CA PRO A 35 6.00 -1.06 17.05
C PRO A 35 5.19 -0.28 18.10
N HIS A 36 5.43 1.02 18.24
CA HIS A 36 4.84 1.88 19.26
C HIS A 36 3.89 2.96 18.71
N GLN A 37 3.80 3.15 17.39
CA GLN A 37 3.00 4.22 16.80
C GLN A 37 2.71 3.99 15.31
N VAL A 38 1.75 4.75 14.78
CA VAL A 38 1.48 4.88 13.34
C VAL A 38 1.51 6.36 12.96
N SER A 39 1.84 6.68 11.71
CA SER A 39 1.89 8.06 11.23
C SER A 39 0.51 8.71 11.06
N GLY A 40 -0.56 7.90 10.99
CA GLY A 40 -1.80 8.32 10.32
C GLY A 40 -1.60 8.36 8.80
N PHE A 41 -2.58 8.89 8.09
CA PHE A 41 -2.46 9.11 6.65
C PHE A 41 -1.67 10.39 6.39
N CYS A 42 -0.66 10.32 5.52
CA CYS A 42 0.22 11.46 5.20
C CYS A 42 0.37 11.62 3.68
N ARG A 43 0.46 12.85 3.18
CA ARG A 43 0.80 13.13 1.76
C ARG A 43 2.31 13.28 1.55
N GLU A 44 3.02 13.69 2.59
CA GLU A 44 4.48 13.84 2.58
C GLU A 44 5.11 12.74 3.43
N LEU A 45 6.28 12.26 3.00
CA LEU A 45 7.05 11.28 3.75
C LEU A 45 7.58 11.90 5.05
N PRO A 46 7.28 11.31 6.22
CA PRO A 46 7.85 11.73 7.49
C PRO A 46 9.39 11.66 7.51
N SER A 47 10.02 12.51 8.34
CA SER A 47 11.48 12.57 8.46
C SER A 47 12.13 11.29 8.99
N ASP A 48 11.37 10.45 9.71
CA ASP A 48 11.77 9.16 10.27
C ASP A 48 11.56 7.98 9.30
N PHE A 49 11.23 8.25 8.03
CA PHE A 49 11.19 7.26 6.95
C PHE A 49 12.61 6.71 6.65
N PRO A 50 12.79 5.41 6.32
CA PRO A 50 11.77 4.37 6.24
C PRO A 50 11.38 3.74 7.58
N SER A 51 10.09 3.67 7.83
CA SER A 51 9.51 2.89 8.93
C SER A 51 9.76 1.38 8.76
N PRO A 52 9.75 0.59 9.84
CA PRO A 52 9.84 -0.87 9.77
C PRO A 52 8.77 -1.50 8.88
N GLU A 53 7.55 -0.98 8.94
CA GLU A 53 6.44 -1.40 8.09
C GLU A 53 5.67 -0.18 7.59
N GLY A 54 4.99 -0.33 6.47
CA GLY A 54 4.15 0.75 5.97
C GLY A 54 3.59 0.45 4.61
N GLN A 55 2.86 1.43 4.09
CA GLN A 55 2.38 1.41 2.73
C GLN A 55 2.36 2.80 2.11
N MET A 56 2.47 2.84 0.79
CA MET A 56 2.25 3.99 -0.06
C MET A 56 1.18 3.60 -1.06
N PHE A 57 0.17 4.43 -1.27
CA PHE A 57 -0.90 4.12 -2.19
C PHE A 57 -1.45 5.37 -2.88
N ASP A 58 -1.98 5.18 -4.08
CA ASP A 58 -2.69 6.18 -4.87
C ASP A 58 -3.91 5.54 -5.54
N SER A 59 -4.50 6.17 -6.54
CA SER A 59 -5.67 5.62 -7.24
C SER A 59 -5.35 4.37 -8.08
N GLN A 60 -4.09 4.12 -8.42
CA GLN A 60 -3.66 3.04 -9.32
C GLN A 60 -2.94 1.90 -8.61
N LYS A 61 -2.23 2.17 -7.52
CA LYS A 61 -1.39 1.16 -6.87
C LYS A 61 -1.26 1.35 -5.37
N GLU A 62 -0.97 0.26 -4.68
CA GLU A 62 -0.45 0.23 -3.32
C GLU A 62 0.86 -0.55 -3.30
N LEU A 63 1.86 0.03 -2.64
CA LEU A 63 3.11 -0.60 -2.28
C LEU A 63 3.14 -0.81 -0.78
N ARG A 64 3.34 -2.05 -0.32
CA ARG A 64 3.54 -2.40 1.09
C ARG A 64 4.96 -2.85 1.32
N TRP A 65 5.53 -2.50 2.47
CA TRP A 65 6.85 -2.97 2.85
C TRP A 65 6.90 -3.47 4.29
N LYS A 66 7.84 -4.37 4.52
CA LYS A 66 8.25 -4.84 5.84
C LYS A 66 9.75 -5.06 5.87
N ARG A 67 10.42 -4.49 6.88
CA ARG A 67 11.85 -4.62 7.10
C ARG A 67 12.22 -6.07 7.40
N GLN A 68 13.29 -6.55 6.75
CA GLN A 68 13.86 -7.88 6.89
C GLN A 68 15.38 -7.75 7.10
N GLY A 69 15.81 -7.74 8.37
CA GLY A 69 17.20 -7.46 8.72
C GLY A 69 17.64 -6.04 8.29
N LYS A 70 18.58 -5.97 7.33
CA LYS A 70 19.07 -4.72 6.73
C LYS A 70 18.24 -4.26 5.52
N GLY A 71 17.42 -5.14 4.95
CA GLY A 71 16.65 -4.90 3.75
C GLY A 71 15.14 -4.80 4.00
N TYR A 72 14.38 -4.87 2.91
CA TYR A 72 12.92 -4.79 2.90
C TYR A 72 12.32 -5.85 1.99
N SER A 73 11.25 -6.50 2.45
CA SER A 73 10.34 -7.25 1.59
C SER A 73 9.22 -6.31 1.16
N VAL A 74 8.98 -6.26 -0.14
CA VAL A 74 8.04 -5.32 -0.76
C VAL A 74 6.99 -6.09 -1.57
N LEU A 75 5.74 -5.66 -1.45
CA LEU A 75 4.59 -6.16 -2.19
C LEU A 75 3.95 -4.98 -2.94
N LEU A 76 3.81 -5.12 -4.25
CA LEU A 76 3.11 -4.17 -5.12
C LEU A 76 1.77 -4.76 -5.54
N LEU A 77 0.71 -3.98 -5.36
CA LEU A 77 -0.65 -4.24 -5.81
C LEU A 77 -1.01 -3.12 -6.80
N SER A 78 -1.19 -3.41 -8.08
CA SER A 78 -1.44 -2.38 -9.11
C SER A 78 -2.60 -2.74 -10.03
N ALA A 79 -3.42 -1.76 -10.38
CA ALA A 79 -4.43 -1.91 -11.44
C ALA A 79 -3.80 -1.99 -12.85
N ASP A 80 -2.56 -1.51 -12.97
CA ASP A 80 -1.79 -1.55 -14.21
C ASP A 80 -1.04 -2.88 -14.38
N GLY A 81 -0.49 -3.08 -15.57
CA GLY A 81 0.28 -4.27 -15.93
C GLY A 81 1.60 -4.43 -15.17
N ALA A 82 2.30 -5.51 -15.51
CA ALA A 82 3.54 -5.89 -14.84
C ALA A 82 4.58 -4.75 -14.81
N ARG A 83 5.26 -4.62 -13.66
CA ARG A 83 6.35 -3.66 -13.50
C ARG A 83 7.71 -4.35 -13.55
N PRO A 84 8.72 -3.74 -14.19
CA PRO A 84 10.10 -4.21 -14.10
C PRO A 84 10.52 -4.34 -12.63
N ASN A 85 11.36 -5.34 -12.33
CA ASN A 85 11.94 -5.63 -11.00
C ASN A 85 11.00 -6.29 -9.97
N PHE A 86 9.70 -6.41 -10.26
CA PHE A 86 8.78 -7.18 -9.41
C PHE A 86 8.58 -8.58 -9.97
N LYS A 87 8.82 -9.59 -9.14
CA LYS A 87 8.46 -10.98 -9.46
C LYS A 87 6.94 -11.12 -9.35
N PRO A 88 6.23 -11.56 -10.40
CA PRO A 88 4.79 -11.77 -10.34
C PRO A 88 4.41 -12.81 -9.28
N VAL A 89 3.30 -12.57 -8.59
CA VAL A 89 2.69 -13.50 -7.64
C VAL A 89 1.37 -13.96 -8.23
N GLY A 90 1.16 -15.28 -8.32
CA GLY A 90 -0.07 -15.86 -8.89
C GLY A 90 -0.15 -15.81 -10.43
N PRO A 91 -1.18 -16.45 -11.01
CA PRO A 91 -1.26 -16.68 -12.46
C PRO A 91 -1.87 -15.50 -13.24
N ALA A 92 -2.91 -14.85 -12.71
CA ALA A 92 -3.57 -13.67 -13.25
C ALA A 92 -4.54 -13.10 -12.20
N TRP A 93 -4.71 -11.77 -12.17
CA TRP A 93 -5.60 -11.10 -11.22
C TRP A 93 -6.69 -10.30 -11.93
N ALA A 94 -7.93 -10.45 -11.47
CA ALA A 94 -8.98 -9.47 -11.70
C ALA A 94 -8.91 -8.41 -10.59
N ALA A 95 -9.15 -7.14 -10.94
CA ALA A 95 -9.28 -6.07 -9.96
C ALA A 95 -10.73 -5.58 -9.88
N GLN A 96 -11.17 -5.26 -8.67
CA GLN A 96 -12.48 -4.65 -8.43
C GLN A 96 -12.41 -3.59 -7.34
N ASP A 97 -12.83 -2.37 -7.67
CA ASP A 97 -12.85 -1.27 -6.71
C ASP A 97 -14.13 -1.30 -5.86
N ARG A 98 -13.97 -0.95 -4.57
CA ARG A 98 -15.01 -0.93 -3.55
C ARG A 98 -14.91 0.35 -2.74
N GLU A 99 -16.08 0.87 -2.35
CA GLU A 99 -16.16 1.95 -1.36
C GLU A 99 -15.51 1.48 -0.06
N ALA A 100 -14.78 2.38 0.59
CA ALA A 100 -14.34 2.20 1.95
C ALA A 100 -14.68 3.47 2.73
N HIS A 101 -14.98 3.30 4.01
CA HIS A 101 -15.31 4.41 4.88
C HIS A 101 -14.38 4.37 6.09
N LEU A 102 -13.78 5.51 6.40
CA LEU A 102 -13.08 5.70 7.66
C LEU A 102 -14.11 5.88 8.75
N TYR A 103 -13.83 5.30 9.92
CA TYR A 103 -14.68 5.53 11.08
C TYR A 103 -14.58 6.99 11.51
N PRO A 104 -15.71 7.62 11.88
CA PRO A 104 -15.67 8.99 12.38
C PRO A 104 -14.85 9.06 13.67
N LYS A 105 -14.22 10.21 13.95
CA LYS A 105 -13.46 10.43 15.20
C LYS A 105 -14.31 10.27 16.47
N THR A 106 -15.63 10.32 16.35
CA THR A 106 -16.61 10.08 17.42
C THR A 106 -16.90 8.60 17.68
N GLU A 107 -16.36 7.68 16.86
CA GLU A 107 -16.52 6.24 17.03
C GLU A 107 -15.79 5.76 18.29
N THR A 108 -16.52 5.19 19.24
CA THR A 108 -15.98 4.75 20.54
C THR A 108 -15.61 3.27 20.58
N ARG A 109 -15.98 2.48 19.55
CA ARG A 109 -15.60 1.05 19.45
C ARG A 109 -14.11 0.83 19.19
N PHE A 110 -13.41 1.84 18.68
CA PHE A 110 -11.97 1.77 18.43
C PHE A 110 -11.21 2.70 19.37
N PRO A 111 -10.11 2.23 20.01
CA PRO A 111 -9.49 2.93 21.13
C PRO A 111 -8.92 4.30 20.78
N GLN A 112 -8.53 4.54 19.52
CA GLN A 112 -8.11 5.85 19.01
C GLN A 112 -8.47 5.98 17.52
N GLY A 113 -8.99 7.14 17.13
CA GLY A 113 -9.16 7.49 15.72
C GLY A 113 -7.80 7.64 15.03
N VAL A 114 -7.76 7.33 13.74
CA VAL A 114 -6.60 7.61 12.88
C VAL A 114 -6.75 9.02 12.33
N ASP A 115 -5.67 9.80 12.29
CA ASP A 115 -5.72 11.07 11.56
C ASP A 115 -5.79 10.81 10.06
N ASP A 116 -6.90 11.22 9.46
CA ASP A 116 -7.23 10.94 8.07
C ASP A 116 -6.80 12.04 7.11
N GLN A 117 -6.44 13.22 7.62
CA GLN A 117 -6.13 14.42 6.82
C GLN A 117 -7.18 14.70 5.73
N GLY A 118 -8.43 14.28 5.93
CA GLY A 118 -9.50 14.38 4.92
C GLY A 118 -9.27 13.55 3.65
N ILE A 119 -8.43 12.50 3.71
CA ILE A 119 -8.14 11.63 2.57
C ILE A 119 -9.32 10.67 2.37
N ASN A 120 -9.91 10.74 1.19
CA ASN A 120 -10.95 9.81 0.77
C ASN A 120 -10.30 8.51 0.32
N VAL A 121 -10.60 7.42 1.02
CA VAL A 121 -10.02 6.10 0.77
C VAL A 121 -11.06 5.15 0.18
N GLY A 122 -10.62 4.30 -0.73
CA GLY A 122 -11.34 3.14 -1.21
C GLY A 122 -10.53 1.87 -1.00
N GLN A 123 -11.11 0.76 -1.45
CA GLN A 123 -10.42 -0.52 -1.53
C GLN A 123 -10.40 -1.04 -2.97
N ARG A 124 -9.35 -1.77 -3.33
CA ARG A 124 -9.27 -2.54 -4.58
C ARG A 124 -9.00 -4.00 -4.26
N TYR A 125 -9.92 -4.87 -4.65
CA TYR A 125 -9.81 -6.30 -4.45
C TYR A 125 -9.05 -6.92 -5.63
N PHE A 126 -8.10 -7.80 -5.34
CA PHE A 126 -7.39 -8.63 -6.31
C PHE A 126 -7.91 -10.05 -6.17
N LEU A 127 -8.66 -10.48 -7.18
CA LEU A 127 -9.41 -11.72 -7.17
C LEU A 127 -8.79 -12.74 -8.12
N ASN A 128 -8.86 -14.01 -7.72
CA ASN A 128 -8.68 -15.13 -8.64
C ASN A 128 -9.88 -15.15 -9.63
N PRO A 129 -9.64 -15.00 -10.95
CA PRO A 129 -10.74 -14.93 -11.93
C PRO A 129 -11.59 -16.19 -12.02
N GLN A 130 -11.04 -17.36 -11.67
CA GLN A 130 -11.74 -18.64 -11.77
C GLN A 130 -12.60 -18.93 -10.54
N THR A 131 -12.13 -18.55 -9.35
CA THR A 131 -12.82 -18.88 -8.08
C THR A 131 -13.55 -17.70 -7.46
N ALA A 132 -13.38 -16.49 -8.00
CA ALA A 132 -13.83 -15.22 -7.42
C ALA A 132 -13.33 -14.97 -5.99
N THR A 133 -12.29 -15.69 -5.55
CA THR A 133 -11.69 -15.53 -4.22
C THR A 133 -10.86 -14.26 -4.17
N VAL A 134 -11.09 -13.42 -3.16
CA VAL A 134 -10.25 -12.25 -2.89
C VAL A 134 -8.98 -12.72 -2.17
N HIS A 135 -7.82 -12.50 -2.78
CA HIS A 135 -6.53 -12.85 -2.18
C HIS A 135 -5.82 -11.64 -1.58
N PHE A 136 -5.96 -10.47 -2.22
CA PHE A 136 -5.40 -9.22 -1.72
C PHE A 136 -6.45 -8.13 -1.76
N VAL A 137 -6.39 -7.25 -0.78
CA VAL A 137 -7.16 -6.00 -0.74
C VAL A 137 -6.13 -4.90 -0.68
N ALA A 138 -6.20 -3.93 -1.59
CA ALA A 138 -5.38 -2.73 -1.56
C ALA A 138 -6.17 -1.51 -1.07
N LEU A 139 -5.52 -0.54 -0.44
CA LEU A 139 -6.06 0.81 -0.27
C LEU A 139 -5.85 1.62 -1.55
N VAL A 140 -6.81 2.48 -1.88
CA VAL A 140 -6.71 3.42 -3.00
C VAL A 140 -7.19 4.80 -2.58
N VAL A 141 -6.58 5.85 -3.14
CA VAL A 141 -7.07 7.23 -2.99
C VAL A 141 -8.19 7.46 -4.01
N ARG A 142 -9.25 8.17 -3.61
CA ARG A 142 -10.43 8.47 -4.43
C ARG A 142 -10.67 9.96 -4.61
#